data_AF-A0A2M7EG67-F1
#
_entry.id   AF-A0A2M7EG67-F1
#
_cell.length_a   1.000
_cell.length_b   1.000
_cell.length_c   1.000
_cell.angle_alpha   90.00
_cell.angle_beta   90.00
_cell.angle_gamma   90.00
#
_symmetry.space_group_name_H-M   'P 1'
#
loop_
_entity.id
_entity.type
_entity.pdbx_description
1 polymer ?
#
loop_
_entity_poly.entity_id
_entity_poly.type
_entity_poly.pdbx_seq_one_letter_code
_entity_poly.pdbx_strand_id
1 'polypeptide(L)'
;MSSYLYIHIPFCIKKCLYCDFLSVTYNEALAKAYTDALCKELVLKKNLAGELKTIYIGGGTPTILPDECFKQLFTCLQNNYSLSPSPEITVEANPGTV
;
A
#
# COMPACT_ATOMS: atom_id res chain seq x y z
N MET A 1 -1.91 5.10 -20.47
CA MET A 1 -1.11 5.01 -19.23
C MET A 1 -2.04 5.23 -18.05
N SER A 2 -1.97 4.41 -17.00
CA SER A 2 -2.88 4.54 -15.85
C SER A 2 -2.60 5.84 -15.08
N SER A 3 -3.64 6.54 -14.64
CA SER A 3 -3.52 7.72 -13.76
C SER A 3 -3.89 7.40 -12.29
N TYR A 4 -4.15 6.14 -11.99
CA TYR A 4 -4.52 5.65 -10.68
C TYR A 4 -3.69 4.43 -10.30
N LEU A 5 -3.37 4.32 -9.02
CA LEU A 5 -2.59 3.21 -8.44
C LEU A 5 -3.32 2.64 -7.23
N TYR A 6 -3.59 1.34 -7.26
CA TYR A 6 -4.06 0.59 -6.10
C TYR A 6 -2.89 -0.20 -5.51
N ILE A 7 -2.74 -0.11 -4.20
CA ILE A 7 -1.74 -0.84 -3.42
C ILE A 7 -2.48 -1.74 -2.43
N HIS A 8 -2.26 -3.05 -2.57
CA HIS A 8 -2.87 -4.03 -1.69
C HIS A 8 -1.96 -4.30 -0.48
N ILE A 9 -2.49 -4.15 0.74
CA ILE A 9 -1.83 -4.53 1.98
C ILE A 9 -2.60 -5.69 2.61
N PRO A 10 -2.12 -6.95 2.53
CA PRO A 10 -2.93 -8.12 2.87
C PRO A 10 -2.93 -8.46 4.37
N PHE A 11 -2.52 -7.58 5.27
CA PHE A 11 -2.34 -7.94 6.69
C PHE A 11 -3.51 -7.50 7.57
N CYS A 12 -3.95 -8.37 8.48
CA CYS A 12 -4.92 -8.06 9.53
C CYS A 12 -4.44 -8.59 10.89
N ILE A 13 -4.82 -7.97 12.00
CA ILE A 13 -4.56 -8.52 13.36
C ILE A 13 -5.12 -9.95 13.44
N LYS A 14 -6.34 -10.14 12.93
CA LYS A 14 -7.02 -11.42 12.80
C LYS A 14 -7.99 -11.39 11.63
N LYS A 15 -8.30 -12.55 11.05
CA LYS A 15 -9.34 -12.66 10.03
C LYS A 15 -10.72 -12.62 10.68
N CYS A 16 -11.58 -11.72 10.23
CA CYS A 16 -12.97 -11.64 10.70
C CYS A 16 -13.80 -12.76 10.07
N LEU A 17 -14.77 -13.31 10.81
CA LEU A 17 -15.60 -14.43 10.35
C LEU A 17 -16.45 -14.11 9.12
N TYR A 18 -16.77 -12.83 8.91
CA TYR A 18 -17.53 -12.33 7.77
C TYR A 18 -16.64 -11.85 6.61
N CYS A 19 -15.32 -11.89 6.74
CA CYS A 19 -14.41 -11.26 5.79
C CYS A 19 -13.97 -12.24 4.69
N ASP A 20 -14.48 -11.99 3.47
CA ASP A 20 -14.12 -12.74 2.26
C ASP A 20 -12.88 -12.18 1.53
N PHE A 21 -12.34 -11.04 1.99
CA PHE A 21 -11.13 -10.46 1.41
C PHE A 21 -9.90 -11.33 1.67
N LEU A 22 -8.94 -11.25 0.73
CA LEU A 22 -7.62 -11.84 0.92
C LEU A 22 -6.90 -11.08 2.02
N SER A 23 -6.75 -11.74 3.17
CA SER A 23 -5.97 -11.22 4.28
C SER A 23 -5.23 -12.36 4.98
N VAL A 24 -4.02 -12.09 5.40
CA VAL A 24 -3.16 -12.94 6.22
C VAL A 24 -2.99 -12.32 7.60
N THR A 25 -2.76 -13.16 8.61
CA THR A 25 -2.48 -12.68 9.97
C THR A 25 -1.19 -11.87 9.98
N TYR A 26 -1.21 -10.74 10.68
CA TYR A 26 -0.07 -9.84 10.77
C TYR A 26 1.15 -10.50 11.40
N ASN A 27 2.29 -10.29 10.74
CA ASN A 27 3.61 -10.59 11.25
C ASN A 27 4.53 -9.47 10.76
N GLU A 28 5.18 -8.76 11.68
CA GLU A 28 5.95 -7.56 11.34
C GLU A 28 7.10 -7.84 10.36
N ALA A 29 7.83 -8.95 10.56
CA ALA A 29 8.93 -9.31 9.66
C ALA A 29 8.42 -9.59 8.23
N LEU A 30 7.27 -10.26 8.12
CA LEU A 30 6.62 -10.50 6.82
C LEU A 30 6.09 -9.21 6.20
N ALA A 31 5.53 -8.30 6.99
CA ALA A 31 5.05 -6.99 6.52
C ALA A 31 6.19 -6.12 5.97
N LYS A 32 7.34 -6.12 6.64
CA LYS A 32 8.58 -5.47 6.17
C LYS A 32 9.07 -6.09 4.85
N ALA A 33 9.19 -7.41 4.81
CA ALA A 33 9.60 -8.13 3.59
C ALA A 33 8.62 -7.92 2.42
N TYR A 34 7.31 -7.83 2.71
CA TYR A 34 6.29 -7.51 1.71
C TYR A 34 6.44 -6.09 1.18
N THR A 35 6.70 -5.11 2.05
CA THR A 35 6.94 -3.72 1.67
C THR A 35 8.17 -3.59 0.77
N ASP A 36 9.25 -4.33 1.06
CA ASP A 36 10.43 -4.41 0.19
C ASP A 36 10.10 -4.97 -1.19
N ALA A 37 9.34 -6.07 -1.24
CA ALA A 37 8.92 -6.69 -2.49
C ALA A 37 8.00 -5.76 -3.30
N LEU A 38 7.08 -5.08 -2.65
CA LEU A 38 6.17 -4.11 -3.25
C LEU A 38 6.94 -2.93 -3.87
N CYS A 39 7.96 -2.39 -3.19
CA CYS A 39 8.82 -1.35 -3.75
C CYS A 39 9.54 -1.82 -5.02
N LYS A 40 10.04 -3.06 -5.04
CA LYS A 40 10.68 -3.64 -6.24
C LYS A 40 9.66 -3.76 -7.38
N GLU A 41 8.44 -4.21 -7.10
CA GLU A 41 7.37 -4.30 -8.09
C GLU A 41 7.00 -2.92 -8.66
N LEU A 42 6.88 -1.91 -7.80
CA LEU A 42 6.59 -0.52 -8.20
C LEU A 42 7.65 0.00 -9.16
N VAL A 43 8.93 -0.27 -8.93
CA VAL A 43 10.02 0.12 -9.84
C VAL A 43 9.90 -0.57 -11.19
N LEU A 44 9.59 -1.87 -11.21
CA LEU A 44 9.44 -2.65 -12.45
C LEU A 44 8.24 -2.17 -13.29
N LYS A 45 7.17 -1.71 -12.63
CA LYS A 45 5.91 -1.30 -13.27
C LYS A 45 5.79 0.19 -13.56
N LYS A 46 6.78 1.02 -13.19
CA LYS A 46 6.69 2.49 -13.27
C LYS A 46 6.29 3.03 -14.65
N ASN A 47 6.75 2.40 -15.73
CA ASN A 47 6.46 2.82 -17.11
C ASN A 47 5.04 2.49 -17.58
N LEU A 48 4.24 1.80 -16.77
CA LEU A 48 2.83 1.51 -17.08
C LEU A 48 1.89 2.64 -16.62
N ALA A 49 2.36 3.47 -15.69
CA ALA A 49 1.65 4.62 -15.17
C ALA A 49 2.04 5.89 -15.93
N GLY A 50 1.07 6.80 -16.05
CA GLY A 50 1.32 8.19 -16.43
C GLY A 50 1.52 9.03 -15.17
N GLU A 51 1.10 10.28 -15.20
CA GLU A 51 0.96 11.10 -13.99
C GLU A 51 -0.13 10.50 -13.08
N LEU A 52 0.25 10.14 -11.85
CA LEU A 52 -0.67 9.61 -10.85
C LEU A 52 -1.46 10.74 -10.20
N LYS A 53 -2.78 10.63 -10.29
CA LYS A 53 -3.74 11.54 -9.68
C LYS A 53 -4.35 10.96 -8.41
N THR A 54 -4.42 9.62 -8.32
CA THR A 54 -5.03 8.92 -7.20
C THR A 54 -4.19 7.72 -6.80
N ILE A 55 -3.93 7.59 -5.50
CA ILE A 55 -3.33 6.40 -4.88
C ILE A 55 -4.29 5.89 -3.82
N TYR A 56 -4.70 4.63 -3.93
CA TYR A 56 -5.57 3.98 -2.96
C TYR A 56 -4.82 2.80 -2.32
N ILE A 57 -4.73 2.81 -0.99
CA ILE A 57 -4.09 1.76 -0.20
C ILE A 57 -5.18 1.02 0.58
N GLY A 58 -5.40 -0.25 0.27
CA GLY A 58 -6.48 -1.05 0.86
C GLY A 58 -6.12 -2.53 0.97
N GLY A 59 -7.09 -3.35 1.36
CA GLY A 59 -6.94 -4.82 1.40
C GLY A 59 -7.36 -5.41 2.74
N GLY A 60 -6.39 -5.84 3.54
CA GLY A 60 -6.60 -6.23 4.92
C GLY A 60 -6.82 -4.99 5.81
N THR A 61 -5.78 -4.57 6.50
CA THR A 61 -5.78 -3.38 7.35
C THR A 61 -4.48 -2.61 7.11
N PRO A 62 -4.42 -1.71 6.12
CA PRO A 62 -3.21 -0.96 5.80
C PRO A 62 -2.56 -0.27 7.01
N THR A 63 -3.37 0.30 7.91
CA THR A 63 -2.92 0.99 9.13
C THR A 63 -2.21 0.10 10.15
N ILE A 64 -2.17 -1.22 9.95
CA ILE A 64 -1.36 -2.12 10.78
C ILE A 64 0.13 -2.07 10.44
N LEU A 65 0.49 -1.52 9.27
CA LEU A 65 1.89 -1.43 8.88
C LEU A 65 2.64 -0.45 9.79
N PRO A 66 3.88 -0.78 10.20
CA PRO A 66 4.74 0.16 10.89
C PRO A 66 4.99 1.44 10.06
N ASP A 67 5.16 2.57 10.73
CA ASP A 67 5.44 3.87 10.10
C ASP A 67 6.61 3.83 9.11
N GLU A 68 7.66 3.05 9.41
CA GLU A 68 8.80 2.89 8.50
C GLU A 68 8.40 2.28 7.16
N CYS A 69 7.40 1.38 7.12
CA CYS A 69 6.92 0.76 5.90
C CYS A 69 6.17 1.79 5.04
N PHE A 70 5.34 2.64 5.65
CA PHE A 70 4.69 3.74 4.93
C PHE A 70 5.72 4.75 4.38
N LYS A 71 6.71 5.15 5.20
CA LYS A 71 7.78 6.06 4.76
C LYS A 71 8.53 5.48 3.57
N GLN A 72 8.90 4.20 3.62
CA GLN A 72 9.57 3.51 2.53
C GLN A 72 8.70 3.49 1.26
N LEU A 73 7.42 3.13 1.39
CA LEU A 73 6.49 3.06 0.27
C LEU A 73 6.31 4.43 -0.42
N PHE A 74 6.04 5.48 0.34
CA PHE A 74 5.88 6.83 -0.20
C PHE A 74 7.17 7.39 -0.79
N THR A 75 8.32 7.10 -0.19
CA THR A 75 9.63 7.45 -0.77
C THR A 75 9.84 6.74 -2.10
N CYS A 76 9.50 5.45 -2.20
CA CYS A 76 9.59 4.69 -3.45
C CYS A 76 8.69 5.30 -4.54
N LEU A 77 7.45 5.68 -4.20
CA LEU A 77 6.52 6.32 -5.12
C LEU A 77 7.04 7.67 -5.61
N GLN A 78 7.48 8.56 -4.71
CA GLN A 78 8.03 9.87 -5.06
C GLN A 78 9.25 9.79 -5.97
N ASN A 79 10.10 8.78 -5.78
CA ASN A 79 11.33 8.61 -6.57
C ASN A 79 11.09 7.98 -7.95
N ASN A 80 9.96 7.30 -8.18
CA ASN A 80 9.75 6.49 -9.40
C ASN A 80 8.51 6.87 -10.22
N TYR A 81 7.58 7.63 -9.66
CA TYR A 81 6.33 8.01 -10.31
C TYR A 81 6.20 9.54 -10.39
N SER A 82 5.61 10.02 -11.48
CA SER A 82 5.15 11.41 -11.56
C SER A 82 3.82 11.51 -10.81
N LEU A 83 3.77 12.35 -9.76
CA LEU A 83 2.55 12.64 -9.03
C LEU A 83 2.00 13.99 -9.49
N SER A 84 0.68 14.08 -9.65
CA SER A 84 0.04 15.39 -9.88
C SER A 84 0.29 16.33 -8.69
N PRO A 85 0.16 17.67 -8.85
CA PRO A 85 0.45 18.63 -7.77
C PRO A 85 -0.37 18.44 -6.49
N SER A 86 -1.56 17.84 -6.59
CA SER A 86 -2.42 17.53 -5.46
C SER A 86 -3.05 16.16 -5.70
N PRO A 87 -2.28 15.07 -5.47
CA PRO A 87 -2.80 13.72 -5.68
C PRO A 87 -3.76 13.38 -4.53
N GLU A 88 -4.85 12.71 -4.85
CA GLU A 88 -5.69 12.07 -3.85
C GLU A 88 -4.97 10.83 -3.32
N ILE A 89 -4.78 10.75 -2.00
CA ILE A 89 -4.19 9.58 -1.34
C ILE A 89 -5.17 9.10 -0.27
N THR A 90 -5.67 7.88 -0.46
CA THR A 90 -6.66 7.26 0.42
C THR A 90 -6.08 6.00 1.03
N VAL A 91 -6.28 5.82 2.34
CA VAL A 91 -5.82 4.64 3.09
C VAL A 91 -6.99 4.08 3.89
N GLU A 92 -7.28 2.79 3.70
CA GLU A 92 -8.23 2.07 4.55
C GLU A 92 -7.65 1.89 5.95
N ALA A 93 -8.48 2.06 6.97
CA ALA A 93 -8.06 2.02 8.36
C ALA A 93 -8.98 1.13 9.20
N ASN A 94 -8.40 0.41 10.15
CA ASN A 94 -9.15 -0.16 11.26
C ASN A 94 -9.00 0.76 12.49
N PRO A 95 -10.08 1.14 13.18
CA PRO A 95 -10.01 2.01 14.37
C PRO A 95 -9.07 1.52 15.48
N GLY A 96 -8.81 0.22 15.59
CA GLY A 96 -7.88 -0.34 16.57
C GLY A 96 -6.40 -0.27 16.18
N THR A 97 -6.06 0.34 15.04
CA THR A 97 -4.70 0.41 14.48
C THR A 97 -4.31 1.82 14.05
N VAL A 98 -5.03 2.84 14.52
CA VAL A 98 -4.74 4.26 14.26
C VAL A 98 -4.34 4.98 15.54
#